data_AF-R6TEM3-F1
#
_entry.id   AF-R6TEM3-F1
#
_cell.length_a   1.000
_cell.length_b   1.000
_cell.length_c   1.000
_cell.angle_alpha   90.00
_cell.angle_beta   90.00
_cell.angle_gamma   90.00
#
_symmetry.space_group_name_H-M   'P 1'
#
loop_
_entity.id
_entity.type
_entity.pdbx_description
1 polymer ?
#
loop_
_entity_poly.entity_id
_entity_poly.type
_entity_poly.pdbx_seq_one_letter_code
_entity_poly.pdbx_strand_id
1 'polypeptide(L)' 'MNAPTLIGALIVLAIFAAIVGRSIYNRKHGKGGCSCGGDCGSCGGACHGK' A
#
# COMPACT_ATOMS: atom_id res chain seq x y z
N MET A 1 0.38 21.21 26.65
CA MET A 1 0.89 20.00 25.97
C MET A 1 2.39 19.92 26.17
N ASN A 2 2.90 18.84 26.76
CA ASN A 2 4.33 18.71 27.02
C ASN A 2 5.07 18.41 25.71
N ALA A 3 6.13 19.15 25.42
CA ALA A 3 6.99 18.92 24.25
C ALA A 3 7.35 17.44 24.01
N PRO A 4 7.73 16.63 25.04
CA PRO A 4 8.03 15.21 24.83
C PRO A 4 6.83 14.38 24.37
N THR A 5 5.62 14.66 24.87
CA THR A 5 4.40 13.95 24.43
C THR A 5 4.04 14.28 22.98
N LEU A 6 4.25 15.53 22.54
CA LEU A 6 4.01 15.93 21.17
C LEU A 6 5.00 15.23 20.21
N ILE A 7 6.28 15.18 20.58
CA ILE A 7 7.33 14.51 19.80
C ILE A 7 7.02 13.00 19.70
N GLY A 8 6.67 12.35 20.81
CA GLY A 8 6.31 10.94 20.82
C GLY A 8 5.11 10.63 19.90
N ALA A 9 4.05 11.45 19.97
CA ALA A 9 2.87 11.28 19.13
C ALA A 9 3.19 11.41 17.63
N LEU A 10 4.03 12.37 17.25
CA LEU A 10 4.44 12.55 15.85
C LEU A 10 5.24 11.37 15.31
N ILE A 11 6.14 10.80 16.11
CA ILE A 11 6.94 9.63 15.71
C ILE A 11 6.03 8.42 15.45
N VAL A 12 5.12 8.13 16.38
CA VAL A 12 4.19 7.00 16.24
C VAL A 12 3.30 7.18 15.00
N LEU A 13 2.77 8.38 14.80
CA LEU A 13 1.93 8.70 13.65
C LEU A 13 2.72 8.55 12.33
N ALA A 14 3.96 9.02 12.28
CA ALA A 14 4.80 8.90 11.10
C ALA A 14 5.11 7.44 10.74
N ILE A 15 5.42 6.60 11.73
CA ILE A 15 5.67 5.16 11.52
C ILE A 15 4.40 4.47 11.02
N PHE A 16 3.25 4.74 11.65
CA PHE A 16 1.98 4.17 11.23
C PHE A 16 1.61 4.57 9.80
N ALA A 17 1.74 5.86 9.48
CA ALA A 17 1.50 6.39 8.14
C ALA A 17 2.49 5.82 7.10
N ALA A 18 3.75 5.59 7.47
CA ALA A 18 4.73 4.97 6.58
C ALA A 18 4.37 3.51 6.28
N ILE A 19 3.91 2.74 7.27
CA ILE A 19 3.52 1.33 7.06
C ILE A 19 2.26 1.25 6.18
N VAL A 20 1.21 2.00 6.52
CA VAL A 20 -0.07 2.00 5.80
C VAL A 20 0.08 2.68 4.43
N GLY A 21 0.79 3.80 4.37
CA GLY A 21 1.09 4.51 3.14
C GLY A 21 1.91 3.65 2.19
N ARG A 22 2.95 2.95 2.68
CA ARG A 22 3.73 2.02 1.86
C ARG A 22 2.92 0.80 1.45
N SER A 23 2.02 0.28 2.28
CA SER A 23 1.16 -0.85 1.90
C SER A 23 0.15 -0.47 0.81
N ILE A 24 -0.48 0.70 0.92
CA ILE A 24 -1.41 1.23 -0.09
C ILE A 24 -0.66 1.64 -1.35
N TYR A 25 0.48 2.32 -1.22
CA TYR A 25 1.32 2.71 -2.34
C TYR A 25 1.85 1.49 -3.08
N ASN A 26 2.31 0.45 -2.38
CA ASN A 26 2.78 -0.79 -2.99
C ASN A 26 1.64 -1.60 -3.63
N ARG A 27 0.40 -1.51 -3.11
CA ARG A 27 -0.80 -2.03 -3.76
C ARG A 27 -1.17 -1.24 -5.02
N LYS A 28 -1.11 0.09 -4.98
CA LYS A 28 -1.49 0.99 -6.08
C LYS A 28 -0.42 1.08 -7.19
N HIS A 29 0.85 0.99 -6.84
CA HIS A 29 1.98 1.14 -7.77
C HIS A 29 2.52 -0.21 -8.27
N GLY A 30 1.73 -1.28 -8.13
CA GLY A 30 1.77 -2.37 -9.09
C GLY A 30 3.05 -3.20 -9.12
N LYS A 31 3.34 -3.93 -8.04
CA LYS A 31 3.67 -5.36 -8.24
C LYS A 31 2.36 -6.15 -8.28
N GLY A 32 1.56 -5.86 -9.31
CA GLY A 32 0.45 -6.71 -9.73
C GLY A 32 1.04 -7.98 -10.34
N GLY A 33 1.54 -8.88 -9.49
CA GLY A 33 1.84 -10.25 -9.88
C GLY A 33 0.50 -10.92 -10.19
N CYS A 34 0.27 -11.18 -11.48
CA CYS A 34 -0.94 -11.81 -11.96
C CYS A 34 -1.13 -13.16 -11.24
N SER A 35 -2.20 -13.29 -10.46
CA SER A 35 -2.77 -14.56 -10.02
C SER A 35 -4.28 -14.33 -10.00
N CYS A 36 -4.92 -14.73 -11.10
CA CYS A 36 -6.31 -14.47 -11.42
C CYS A 36 -7.23 -14.88 -10.26
N GLY A 37 -7.92 -13.90 -9.69
CA GLY A 37 -8.88 -14.07 -8.61
C GLY A 37 -9.73 -12.81 -8.46
N GLY A 38 -10.63 -12.58 -9.42
CA GLY A 38 -11.76 -11.67 -9.24
C GLY A 38 -11.90 -10.53 -10.25
N ASP A 39 -10.81 -9.92 -10.74
CA ASP A 39 -10.91 -8.69 -11.52
C ASP A 39 -9.92 -8.68 -12.69
N CYS A 40 -10.34 -9.19 -13.85
CA CYS A 40 -9.61 -9.13 -15.13
C CYS A 40 -9.53 -7.71 -15.73
N GLY A 41 -9.71 -6.64 -14.93
CA GLY A 41 -9.53 -5.26 -15.36
C GLY A 41 -8.09 -4.75 -15.24
N SER A 42 -7.22 -5.45 -14.48
CA SER A 42 -5.89 -4.94 -14.12
C SER A 42 -4.69 -5.73 -14.70
N CYS A 43 -4.89 -6.90 -15.32
CA CYS A 43 -3.84 -7.55 -16.11
C CYS A 43 -4.02 -7.09 -17.57
N GLY A 44 -3.25 -6.08 -17.97
CA GLY A 44 -3.29 -5.48 -19.31
C GLY A 44 -3.07 -6.49 -20.45
N GLY A 45 -4.15 -7.08 -20.94
CA GLY A 45 -4.19 -7.89 -22.17
C GLY A 45 -3.57 -9.29 -22.12
N ALA A 46 -3.04 -9.76 -20.99
CA ALA A 46 -2.30 -11.03 -20.89
C ALA A 46 -3.11 -12.24 -20.37
N CYS A 47 -4.43 -12.11 -20.23
CA CYS A 47 -5.32 -13.19 -19.77
C CYS A 47 -6.07 -13.88 -20.93
N HIS A 48 -5.38 -14.21 -22.01
CA HIS A 48 -5.91 -15.13 -23.03
C HIS A 48 -4.91 -16.29 -23.19
N GLY A 49 -5.23 -17.39 -22.52
CA GLY A 49 -4.57 -18.68 -22.72
C GLY A 49 -5.31 -19.49 -23.78
N LYS A 50 -4.53 -20.15 -24.64
CA LYS A 50 -4.87 -20.94 -25.84
C LYS A 50 -5.22 -20.16 -27.09
#